data_AF-C1JCF9-F1
#
_entry.id   AF-C1JCF9-F1
#
_cell.length_a   1.000
_cell.length_b   1.000
_cell.length_c   1.000
_cell.angle_alpha   90.00
_cell.angle_beta   90.00
_cell.angle_gamma   90.00
#
_symmetry.space_group_name_H-M   'P 1'
#
loop_
_entity.id
_entity.type
_entity.pdbx_description
1 polymer ?
#
loop_
_entity_poly.entity_id
_entity_poly.type
_entity_poly.pdbx_seq_one_letter_code
_entity_poly.pdbx_strand_id
1 'polypeptide(L)'
;ELVKEVPCAGLKKLHLKRALDAYLEEQSPCHCSPCQNNGMAVLTEGVCTCVCRPGTSGNACQNGHVLGEQPGVIEGRWSCWSAWSSCSRGQKSRTRSCNNPAPRNGGRNCIGETIQRKNCEDPDFEHLKMMEPQCFDPTLTPVKTCKTPPPLTNGFVLDPKDIYPVGRKIE
;
A
#
# COMPACT_ATOMS: atom_id res chain seq x y z
N GLU A 1 4.36 -4.78 8.49
CA GLU A 1 4.38 -5.08 9.95
C GLU A 1 5.71 -5.56 10.52
N LEU A 2 6.59 -6.19 9.72
CA LEU A 2 7.88 -6.71 10.22
C LEU A 2 8.99 -5.64 10.37
N VAL A 3 8.80 -4.45 9.81
CA VAL A 3 9.78 -3.35 9.91
C VAL A 3 9.67 -2.71 11.29
N LYS A 4 10.59 -3.06 12.19
CA LYS A 4 10.61 -2.57 13.58
C LYS A 4 12.00 -2.17 14.05
N GLU A 5 12.96 -3.11 14.06
CA GLU A 5 14.29 -2.92 14.65
C GLU A 5 15.32 -2.46 13.60
N VAL A 6 15.00 -1.39 12.88
CA VAL A 6 15.89 -0.78 11.89
C VAL A 6 15.89 0.73 12.01
N PRO A 7 16.98 1.43 11.63
CA PRO A 7 16.98 2.89 11.62
C PRO A 7 15.83 3.45 10.79
N CYS A 8 15.10 4.44 11.32
CA CYS A 8 13.93 5.07 10.70
C CYS A 8 12.83 4.06 10.36
N ALA A 9 12.56 3.08 11.24
CA ALA A 9 11.59 2.03 11.00
C ALA A 9 10.18 2.55 10.74
N GLY A 10 9.75 3.61 11.44
CA GLY A 10 8.44 4.24 11.25
C GLY A 10 8.29 4.77 9.82
N LEU A 11 9.24 5.61 9.40
CA LEU A 11 9.28 6.17 8.05
C LEU A 11 9.41 5.09 6.95
N LYS A 12 10.28 4.09 7.16
CA LYS A 12 10.42 2.96 6.22
C LYS A 12 9.13 2.16 6.10
N LYS A 13 8.45 1.88 7.21
CA LYS A 13 7.15 1.20 7.23
C LYS A 13 6.11 1.99 6.45
N LEU A 14 6.05 3.31 6.64
CA LEU A 14 5.15 4.20 5.90
C LEU A 14 5.42 4.16 4.38
N HIS A 15 6.68 4.32 3.97
CA HIS A 15 7.04 4.26 2.55
C HIS A 15 6.79 2.89 1.93
N LEU A 16 7.07 1.80 2.66
CA LEU A 16 6.79 0.45 2.19
C LEU A 16 5.30 0.20 2.01
N LYS A 17 4.44 0.72 2.90
CA LYS A 17 2.98 0.66 2.70
C LYS A 17 2.57 1.37 1.41
N ARG A 18 3.10 2.58 1.16
CA ARG A 18 2.80 3.34 -0.07
C ARG A 18 3.31 2.62 -1.32
N ALA A 19 4.50 2.03 -1.27
CA ALA A 19 5.07 1.27 -2.37
C ALA A 19 4.26 -0.02 -2.65
N LEU A 20 3.84 -0.72 -1.59
CA LEU A 20 3.01 -1.91 -1.71
C LEU A 20 1.63 -1.58 -2.31
N ASP A 21 1.00 -0.49 -1.88
CA ASP A 21 -0.27 -0.03 -2.46
C ASP A 21 -0.13 0.23 -3.97
N ALA A 22 0.94 0.93 -4.39
CA ALA A 22 1.22 1.19 -5.80
C ALA A 22 1.47 -0.11 -6.60
N TYR A 23 2.28 -1.02 -6.04
CA TYR A 23 2.57 -2.32 -6.64
C TYR A 23 1.31 -3.17 -6.85
N LEU A 24 0.42 -3.23 -5.85
CA LEU A 24 -0.84 -3.97 -5.95
C LEU A 24 -1.78 -3.38 -7.01
N GLU A 25 -1.72 -2.07 -7.24
CA GLU A 25 -2.49 -1.40 -8.30
C GLU A 25 -1.94 -1.71 -9.69
N GLU A 26 -0.61 -1.76 -9.85
CA GLU A 26 0.05 -2.14 -11.11
C GLU A 26 -0.16 -3.62 -11.44
N GLN A 27 -0.15 -4.50 -10.43
CA GLN A 27 -0.38 -5.94 -10.61
C GLN A 27 -1.85 -6.34 -10.57
N SER A 28 -2.77 -5.39 -10.57
CA SER A 28 -4.19 -5.67 -10.55
C SER A 28 -4.65 -6.34 -11.85
N PRO A 29 -5.41 -7.44 -11.81
CA PRO A 29 -5.98 -8.06 -13.01
C PRO A 29 -6.98 -7.19 -13.78
N CYS A 30 -7.32 -6.01 -13.27
CA CYS A 30 -8.15 -5.05 -13.97
C CYS A 30 -7.51 -4.54 -15.28
N HIS A 31 -6.18 -4.64 -15.41
CA HIS A 31 -5.44 -4.28 -16.62
C HIS A 31 -5.63 -5.30 -17.74
N CYS A 32 -6.07 -6.51 -17.41
CA CYS A 32 -6.38 -7.54 -18.37
C CYS A 32 -7.78 -7.33 -18.99
N SER A 33 -7.91 -7.74 -20.25
CA SER A 33 -9.22 -7.92 -20.86
C SER A 33 -10.01 -9.02 -20.13
N PRO A 34 -11.35 -8.96 -20.13
CA PRO A 34 -12.17 -9.93 -19.42
C PRO A 34 -12.18 -11.26 -20.17
N CYS A 35 -12.11 -12.36 -19.42
CA CYS A 35 -12.26 -13.70 -19.97
C CYS A 35 -13.72 -14.00 -20.31
N GLN A 36 -13.94 -14.96 -21.21
CA GLN A 36 -15.28 -15.44 -21.53
C GLN A 36 -15.84 -16.31 -20.41
N ASN A 37 -17.16 -16.53 -20.42
CA ASN A 37 -17.87 -17.42 -19.50
C ASN A 37 -17.52 -17.23 -18.01
N ASN A 38 -17.42 -15.96 -17.57
CA ASN A 38 -17.08 -15.58 -16.20
C ASN A 38 -15.73 -16.15 -15.70
N GLY A 39 -14.80 -16.43 -16.61
CA GLY A 39 -13.43 -16.80 -16.29
C GLY A 39 -12.69 -15.68 -15.54
N MET A 40 -11.73 -16.06 -14.70
CA MET A 40 -10.96 -15.12 -13.91
C MET A 40 -9.69 -14.74 -14.67
N ALA A 41 -9.55 -13.47 -15.03
CA ALA A 41 -8.29 -12.94 -15.54
C ALA A 41 -7.28 -12.83 -14.39
N VAL A 42 -6.07 -13.31 -14.63
CA VAL A 42 -4.91 -13.25 -13.73
C VAL A 42 -3.75 -12.63 -14.48
N LEU A 43 -3.09 -11.64 -13.86
CA LEU A 43 -1.88 -11.00 -14.39
C LEU A 43 -0.67 -11.63 -13.70
N THR A 44 0.23 -12.23 -14.47
CA THR A 44 1.47 -12.83 -13.94
C THR A 44 2.62 -12.39 -14.83
N GLU A 45 3.59 -11.67 -14.25
CA GLU A 45 4.78 -11.17 -14.97
C GLU A 45 4.44 -10.40 -16.26
N GLY A 46 3.35 -9.61 -16.23
CA GLY A 46 2.90 -8.83 -17.39
C GLY A 46 2.07 -9.64 -18.41
N VAL A 47 1.87 -10.93 -18.20
CA VAL A 47 1.05 -11.79 -19.07
C VAL A 47 -0.34 -12.00 -18.45
N CYS A 48 -1.38 -11.70 -19.22
CA CYS A 48 -2.76 -11.97 -18.85
C CYS A 48 -3.14 -13.41 -19.23
N THR A 49 -3.55 -14.20 -18.25
CA THR A 49 -4.05 -15.56 -18.43
C THR A 49 -5.47 -15.69 -17.89
N CYS A 50 -6.25 -16.59 -18.46
CA CYS A 50 -7.62 -16.85 -18.04
C CYS A 50 -7.72 -18.18 -17.29
N VAL A 51 -8.14 -18.11 -16.03
CA VAL A 51 -8.47 -19.30 -15.24
C VAL A 51 -9.95 -19.60 -15.43
N CYS A 52 -10.24 -20.76 -16.03
CA CYS A 52 -11.58 -21.13 -16.46
C CYS A 52 -12.41 -21.75 -15.33
N ARG A 53 -13.73 -21.47 -15.36
CA ARG A 53 -14.70 -22.10 -14.47
C ARG A 53 -15.00 -23.54 -14.92
N PRO A 54 -15.47 -24.42 -14.02
CA PRO A 54 -15.85 -25.78 -14.39
C PRO A 54 -16.86 -25.82 -15.55
N GLY A 55 -16.59 -26.64 -16.57
CA GLY A 55 -17.39 -26.73 -17.79
C GLY A 55 -16.95 -25.81 -18.94
N THR A 56 -15.95 -24.94 -18.70
CA THR A 56 -15.41 -24.02 -19.71
C THR A 56 -13.94 -24.32 -20.01
N SER A 57 -13.50 -24.07 -21.25
CA SER A 57 -12.14 -24.35 -21.70
C SER A 57 -11.67 -23.43 -22.84
N GLY A 58 -10.40 -23.55 -23.22
CA GLY A 58 -9.74 -22.70 -24.22
C GLY A 58 -8.97 -21.54 -23.58
N ASN A 59 -8.16 -20.86 -24.39
CA ASN A 59 -7.21 -19.84 -23.90
C ASN A 59 -7.88 -18.64 -23.21
N ALA A 60 -9.14 -18.33 -23.55
CA ALA A 60 -9.93 -17.26 -22.95
C ALA A 60 -11.22 -17.80 -22.30
N CYS A 61 -11.29 -19.11 -22.02
CA CYS A 61 -12.47 -19.80 -21.52
C CYS A 61 -13.69 -19.71 -22.44
N GLN A 62 -13.47 -19.63 -23.76
CA GLN A 62 -14.50 -19.40 -24.76
C GLN A 62 -15.34 -20.63 -25.11
N ASN A 63 -14.83 -21.83 -24.83
CA ASN A 63 -15.50 -23.07 -25.18
C ASN A 63 -16.29 -23.61 -24.00
N GLY A 64 -17.49 -24.14 -24.25
CA GLY A 64 -18.36 -24.69 -23.22
C GLY A 64 -19.14 -23.62 -22.46
N HIS A 65 -19.76 -24.03 -21.35
CA HIS A 65 -20.53 -23.16 -20.47
C HIS A 65 -20.34 -23.59 -19.02
N VAL A 66 -20.54 -22.66 -18.09
CA VAL A 66 -20.38 -22.93 -16.66
C VAL A 66 -21.45 -23.91 -16.19
N LEU A 67 -21.04 -24.99 -15.52
CA LEU A 67 -21.97 -26.00 -15.01
C LEU A 67 -22.83 -25.43 -13.87
N GLY A 68 -24.15 -25.58 -13.98
CA GLY A 68 -25.09 -25.12 -12.96
C GLY A 68 -25.44 -23.62 -13.02
N GLU A 69 -24.96 -22.89 -14.02
CA GLU A 69 -25.31 -21.48 -14.27
C GLU A 69 -26.04 -21.31 -15.61
N GLN A 70 -26.85 -20.24 -15.72
CA GLN A 70 -27.52 -19.91 -16.98
C GLN A 70 -26.49 -19.42 -18.03
N PRO A 71 -26.49 -19.97 -19.26
CA PRO A 71 -25.61 -19.50 -20.31
C PRO A 71 -25.81 -18.03 -20.64
N GLY A 72 -24.71 -17.31 -20.89
CA GLY A 72 -24.74 -15.91 -21.29
C GLY A 72 -24.93 -14.91 -20.14
N VAL A 73 -25.03 -15.35 -18.88
CA VAL A 73 -24.94 -14.47 -17.72
C VAL A 73 -23.49 -13.99 -17.57
N ILE A 74 -23.27 -12.68 -17.60
CA ILE A 74 -21.94 -12.09 -17.39
C ILE A 74 -21.93 -11.32 -16.08
N GLU A 75 -21.04 -11.69 -15.18
CA GLU A 75 -20.83 -11.00 -13.92
C GLU A 75 -20.00 -9.73 -14.13
N GLY A 76 -20.42 -8.63 -13.50
CA GLY A 76 -19.70 -7.38 -13.53
C GLY A 76 -18.36 -7.47 -12.79
N ARG A 77 -17.31 -6.90 -13.37
CA ARG A 77 -16.02 -6.69 -12.69
C ARG A 77 -15.53 -5.26 -12.88
N TRP A 78 -14.78 -4.79 -11.89
CA TRP A 78 -14.25 -3.44 -11.85
C TRP A 78 -13.20 -3.22 -12.95
N SER A 79 -13.29 -2.09 -13.65
CA SER A 79 -12.12 -1.53 -14.35
C SER A 79 -11.07 -1.07 -13.35
N CYS A 80 -9.88 -0.79 -13.88
CA CYS A 80 -8.85 -0.16 -13.09
C CYS A 80 -9.31 1.19 -12.55
N TRP A 81 -8.78 1.52 -11.39
CA TRP A 81 -8.89 2.86 -10.86
C TRP A 81 -8.26 3.86 -11.82
N SER A 82 -8.89 5.02 -11.97
CA SER A 82 -8.30 6.17 -12.62
C SER A 82 -7.10 6.68 -11.83
N ALA A 83 -6.27 7.49 -12.49
CA ALA A 83 -5.26 8.26 -11.80
C ALA A 83 -5.89 9.14 -10.71
N TRP A 84 -5.18 9.30 -9.60
CA TRP A 84 -5.58 10.24 -8.57
C TRP A 84 -5.70 11.65 -9.15
N SER A 85 -6.77 12.35 -8.78
CA SER A 85 -6.92 13.76 -9.08
C SER A 85 -5.82 14.59 -8.40
N SER A 86 -5.54 15.77 -8.95
CA SER A 86 -4.78 16.79 -8.22
C SER A 86 -5.39 17.05 -6.85
N CYS A 87 -4.51 17.39 -5.90
CA CYS A 87 -4.96 17.74 -4.56
C CYS A 87 -5.82 19.01 -4.61
N SER A 88 -7.02 18.93 -4.04
CA SER A 88 -7.93 20.07 -3.90
C SER A 88 -8.48 20.08 -2.49
N ARG A 89 -8.29 21.20 -1.78
CA ARG A 89 -8.73 21.36 -0.37
C ARG A 89 -8.24 20.23 0.55
N GLY A 90 -6.99 19.77 0.35
CA GLY A 90 -6.37 18.71 1.18
C GLY A 90 -6.84 17.28 0.86
N GLN A 91 -7.72 17.09 -0.13
CA GLN A 91 -8.17 15.77 -0.58
C GLN A 91 -7.86 15.53 -2.06
N LYS A 92 -7.65 14.25 -2.39
CA LYS A 92 -7.59 13.73 -3.74
C LYS A 92 -8.60 12.60 -3.90
N SER A 93 -9.05 12.39 -5.12
CA SER A 93 -10.04 11.37 -5.43
C SER A 93 -9.69 10.61 -6.69
N ARG A 94 -10.22 9.40 -6.82
CA ARG A 94 -10.15 8.60 -8.03
C ARG A 94 -11.43 7.80 -8.22
N THR A 95 -11.66 7.32 -9.42
CA THR A 95 -12.91 6.66 -9.81
C THR A 95 -12.64 5.36 -10.56
N ARG A 96 -13.60 4.44 -10.52
CA ARG A 96 -13.61 3.22 -11.33
C ARG A 96 -15.04 2.89 -11.75
N SER A 97 -15.18 2.03 -12.75
CA SER A 97 -16.49 1.66 -13.29
C SER A 97 -16.67 0.14 -13.33
N CYS A 98 -17.91 -0.32 -13.19
CA CYS A 98 -18.22 -1.75 -13.31
C CYS A 98 -18.41 -2.13 -14.78
N ASN A 99 -17.32 -2.15 -15.53
CA ASN A 99 -17.35 -2.31 -16.98
C ASN A 99 -16.25 -3.21 -17.56
N ASN A 100 -15.51 -3.96 -16.73
CA ASN A 100 -14.45 -4.85 -17.20
C ASN A 100 -14.58 -6.31 -16.70
N PRO A 101 -15.67 -7.04 -17.04
CA PRO A 101 -16.73 -6.67 -17.98
C PRO A 101 -17.93 -6.00 -17.29
N ALA A 102 -18.82 -5.40 -18.09
CA ALA A 102 -20.11 -4.93 -17.59
C ALA A 102 -21.06 -6.11 -17.37
N PRO A 103 -21.90 -6.10 -16.31
CA PRO A 103 -22.85 -7.17 -16.06
C PRO A 103 -23.88 -7.27 -17.18
N ARG A 104 -24.27 -8.49 -17.55
CA ARG A 104 -25.30 -8.76 -18.58
C ARG A 104 -26.21 -9.91 -18.18
N ASN A 105 -27.43 -9.92 -18.73
CA ASN A 105 -28.43 -10.98 -18.56
C ASN A 105 -28.69 -11.35 -17.09
N GLY A 106 -28.81 -10.34 -16.22
CA GLY A 106 -29.04 -10.56 -14.79
C GLY A 106 -27.79 -10.90 -13.97
N GLY A 107 -26.59 -10.81 -14.55
CA GLY A 107 -25.33 -10.99 -13.82
C GLY A 107 -25.13 -9.95 -12.73
N ARG A 108 -24.40 -10.34 -11.67
CA ARG A 108 -24.21 -9.49 -10.49
C ARG A 108 -23.44 -8.22 -10.83
N ASN A 109 -23.86 -7.10 -10.24
CA ASN A 109 -23.09 -5.86 -10.31
C ASN A 109 -21.84 -5.93 -9.41
N CYS A 110 -20.87 -5.07 -9.65
CA CYS A 110 -19.65 -5.02 -8.87
C CYS A 110 -19.93 -4.55 -7.43
N ILE A 111 -19.33 -5.23 -6.46
CA ILE A 111 -19.45 -4.88 -5.05
C ILE A 111 -18.31 -3.91 -4.67
N GLY A 112 -18.65 -2.84 -3.97
CA GLY A 112 -17.72 -1.83 -3.44
C GLY A 112 -17.93 -0.44 -4.03
N GLU A 113 -17.04 0.48 -3.67
CA GLU A 113 -17.17 1.90 -4.02
C GLU A 113 -16.73 2.19 -5.46
N THR A 114 -17.43 3.12 -6.11
CA THR A 114 -17.08 3.67 -7.45
C THR A 114 -16.09 4.84 -7.37
N ILE A 115 -16.03 5.52 -6.22
CA ILE A 115 -15.19 6.68 -5.99
C ILE A 115 -14.44 6.46 -4.68
N GLN A 116 -13.12 6.65 -4.71
CA GLN A 116 -12.29 6.64 -3.51
C GLN A 116 -11.76 8.06 -3.25
N ARG A 117 -11.74 8.47 -1.98
CA ARG A 117 -11.14 9.72 -1.52
C ARG A 117 -10.05 9.44 -0.50
N LYS A 118 -8.96 10.18 -0.56
CA LYS A 118 -7.87 10.15 0.43
C LYS A 118 -7.36 11.55 0.69
N ASN A 119 -6.80 11.78 1.86
CA ASN A 119 -6.05 12.99 2.14
C ASN A 119 -4.79 13.04 1.26
N CYS A 120 -4.36 14.25 0.90
CA CYS A 120 -3.16 14.41 0.09
C CYS A 120 -1.89 14.07 0.88
N GLU A 121 -1.85 14.54 2.12
CA GLU A 121 -0.81 14.25 3.09
C GLU A 121 -1.28 13.15 4.03
N ASP A 122 -0.34 12.28 4.40
CA ASP A 122 -0.60 11.20 5.35
C ASP A 122 -0.39 11.74 6.76
N PRO A 123 -1.39 11.66 7.66
CA PRO A 123 -1.24 12.12 9.03
C PRO A 123 -0.04 11.49 9.75
N ASP A 124 0.28 10.23 9.40
CA ASP A 124 1.44 9.52 9.96
C ASP A 124 2.75 10.19 9.56
N PHE A 125 2.81 10.86 8.40
CA PHE A 125 4.02 11.52 7.92
C PHE A 125 4.42 12.70 8.81
N GLU A 126 3.47 13.57 9.16
CA GLU A 126 3.73 14.70 10.06
C GLU A 126 4.03 14.24 11.48
N HIS A 127 3.34 13.20 11.95
CA HIS A 127 3.64 12.58 13.24
C HIS A 127 5.09 12.05 13.30
N LEU A 128 5.52 11.34 12.26
CA LEU A 128 6.88 10.81 12.18
C LEU A 128 7.92 11.91 12.02
N LYS A 129 7.60 13.00 11.32
CA LYS A 129 8.50 14.15 11.20
C LYS A 129 8.80 14.80 12.54
N MET A 130 7.82 14.85 13.45
CA MET A 130 8.03 15.34 14.82
C MET A 130 8.79 14.35 15.71
N MET A 131 8.54 13.04 15.56
CA MET A 131 9.11 11.99 16.42
C MET A 131 10.52 11.51 15.98
N GLU A 132 10.79 11.48 14.68
CA GLU A 132 12.04 11.02 14.07
C GLU A 132 12.62 12.07 13.09
N PRO A 133 12.87 13.32 13.50
CA PRO A 133 13.23 14.40 12.58
C PRO A 133 14.55 14.15 11.83
N GLN A 134 15.49 13.41 12.42
CA GLN A 134 16.75 12.97 11.80
C GLN A 134 16.55 12.07 10.58
N CYS A 135 15.35 11.50 10.41
CA CYS A 135 15.02 10.66 9.26
C CYS A 135 14.50 11.48 8.06
N PHE A 136 14.25 12.77 8.24
CA PHE A 136 13.73 13.68 7.20
C PHE A 136 14.73 14.78 6.84
N ASP A 137 15.53 15.23 7.81
CA ASP A 137 16.57 16.23 7.60
C ASP A 137 17.95 15.58 7.75
N PRO A 138 18.73 15.44 6.67
CA PRO A 138 20.07 14.88 6.73
C PRO A 138 21.08 15.77 7.49
N THR A 139 20.72 17.02 7.80
CA THR A 139 21.54 17.95 8.58
C THR A 139 21.30 17.85 10.08
N LEU A 140 20.17 17.25 10.51
CA LEU A 140 19.94 16.89 11.90
C LEU A 140 20.79 15.67 12.23
N THR A 141 22.00 15.95 12.72
CA THR A 141 22.91 14.94 13.28
C THR A 141 22.18 14.05 14.30
N PRO A 142 22.57 12.76 14.44
CA PRO A 142 22.06 11.90 15.51
C PRO A 142 22.15 12.63 16.86
N VAL A 143 21.14 12.43 17.71
CA VAL A 143 20.96 13.08 19.03
C VAL A 143 22.33 13.45 19.61
N LYS A 144 22.63 14.76 19.69
CA LYS A 144 23.94 15.21 20.18
C LYS A 144 24.19 14.55 21.53
N THR A 145 25.34 13.93 21.68
CA THR A 145 25.71 13.22 22.89
C THR A 145 26.99 13.79 23.46
N CYS A 146 27.13 13.69 24.78
CA CYS A 146 28.32 14.01 25.53
C CYS A 146 29.02 12.71 25.91
N LYS A 147 30.36 12.72 25.88
CA LYS A 147 31.15 11.67 26.52
C LYS A 147 31.03 11.79 28.04
N THR A 148 31.50 10.76 28.74
CA THR A 148 31.58 10.75 30.20
C THR A 148 32.27 12.02 30.72
N PRO A 149 31.68 12.74 31.69
CA PRO A 149 32.29 13.95 32.23
C PRO A 149 33.63 13.63 32.92
N PRO A 150 34.56 14.58 32.98
CA PRO A 150 35.87 14.36 33.59
C PRO A 150 35.72 14.03 35.09
N PRO A 151 36.58 13.14 35.62
CA PRO A 151 36.56 12.78 37.03
C PRO A 151 36.95 13.99 37.90
N LEU A 152 36.24 14.16 39.02
CA LEU A 152 36.54 15.18 40.03
C LEU A 152 37.35 14.55 41.18
N THR A 153 38.19 15.34 41.85
CA THR A 153 38.93 14.88 43.03
C THR A 153 37.96 14.44 44.12
N ASN A 154 38.03 13.17 44.52
CA ASN A 154 37.09 12.53 45.45
C ASN A 154 35.62 12.47 44.96
N GLY A 155 35.37 12.60 43.66
CA GLY A 155 34.03 12.50 43.07
C GLY A 155 33.89 11.29 42.12
N PHE A 156 32.67 10.76 42.01
CA PHE A 156 32.32 9.71 41.06
C PHE A 156 30.91 9.94 40.50
N VAL A 157 30.68 9.50 39.27
CA VAL A 157 29.36 9.55 38.62
C VAL A 157 28.54 8.36 39.10
N LEU A 158 27.28 8.59 39.51
CA LEU A 158 26.42 7.55 40.07
C LEU A 158 25.99 6.49 39.04
N ASP A 159 25.70 6.92 37.80
CA ASP A 159 25.28 6.06 36.68
C ASP A 159 26.22 6.28 35.47
N PRO A 160 27.41 5.65 35.48
CA PRO A 160 28.40 5.80 34.43
C PRO A 160 27.95 5.15 33.12
N LYS A 161 28.00 5.92 32.03
CA LYS A 161 27.71 5.49 30.65
C LYS A 161 28.79 5.99 29.72
N ASP A 162 28.96 5.30 28.61
CA ASP A 162 29.90 5.72 27.56
C ASP A 162 29.43 6.99 26.85
N ILE A 163 28.10 7.21 26.82
CA ILE A 163 27.46 8.26 26.04
C ILE A 163 26.22 8.78 26.78
N TYR A 164 26.09 10.11 26.89
CA TYR A 164 24.95 10.80 27.50
C TYR A 164 24.21 11.70 26.50
N PRO A 165 22.88 11.64 26.38
CA PRO A 165 22.14 12.58 25.53
C PRO A 165 22.19 14.00 26.08
N VAL A 166 22.43 14.99 25.21
CA VAL A 166 22.43 16.42 25.57
C VAL A 166 21.07 16.83 26.15
N GLY A 167 21.08 17.57 27.27
CA GLY A 167 19.88 18.04 27.98
C GLY A 167 19.50 17.22 29.22
N ARG A 168 20.13 16.07 29.46
CA ARG A 168 20.02 15.37 30.75
C ARG A 168 21.04 15.88 31.76
N LYS A 169 20.62 15.94 33.02
CA LYS A 169 21.51 16.08 34.17
C LYS A 169 22.04 14.71 34.58
N ILE A 170 23.29 14.68 34.99
CA ILE A 170 24.02 13.51 35.46
C ILE A 170 24.45 13.85 36.89
N GLU A 171 24.30 12.90 37.80
CA GLU A 171 24.68 13.01 39.21
C GLU A 171 25.94 12.21 39.50
#